data_AF-F0ZSZ0-F1
#
_entry.id   AF-F0ZSZ0-F1
#
_cell.length_a   1.000
_cell.length_b   1.000
_cell.length_c   1.000
_cell.angle_alpha   90.00
_cell.angle_beta   90.00
_cell.angle_gamma   90.00
#
_symmetry.space_group_name_H-M   'P 1'
#
loop_
_entity.id
_entity.type
_entity.pdbx_description
1 polymer ?
#
loop_
_entity_poly.entity_id
_entity_poly.type
_entity_poly.pdbx_seq_one_letter_code
_entity_poly.pdbx_strand_id
1 'polypeptide(L)'
;MKLLIFSILLISILAYITPTLSISPSMMGKNNFGEIWTSCGTDNDHFKISSVTIKPDPPVKNSAVTIVASGILDEDITGGEIHVVVKFGFITLFKKIENICDPSIPVGCPIKAGPYNRTVTTPVIPQQSPVGKYDGNIVVYDSNNQEVACVNVAFTLH
;
A
#
# COMPACT_ATOMS: atom_id res chain seq x y z
N MET A 1 -43.80 54.46 -0.31
CA MET A 1 -44.53 54.26 -1.58
C MET A 1 -44.31 52.81 -1.95
N LYS A 2 -45.21 51.90 -1.55
CA LYS A 2 -46.37 51.49 -2.36
C LYS A 2 -45.91 51.26 -3.82
N LEU A 3 -46.05 50.11 -4.45
CA LEU A 3 -46.74 48.86 -4.16
C LEU A 3 -46.70 48.14 -5.55
N LEU A 4 -46.78 46.80 -5.57
CA LEU A 4 -47.41 46.01 -6.65
C LEU A 4 -46.66 45.86 -8.01
N ILE A 5 -46.66 44.73 -8.73
CA ILE A 5 -47.12 43.34 -8.50
C ILE A 5 -46.90 42.57 -9.83
N PHE A 6 -46.79 41.25 -9.70
CA PHE A 6 -47.17 40.22 -10.69
C PHE A 6 -46.21 39.82 -11.82
N SER A 7 -46.18 38.49 -12.01
CA SER A 7 -45.53 37.71 -13.07
C SER A 7 -44.03 37.57 -12.84
N ILE A 8 -43.50 36.43 -12.37
CA ILE A 8 -43.57 35.14 -13.04
C ILE A 8 -43.50 34.04 -11.98
N LEU A 9 -44.62 33.40 -11.71
CA LEU A 9 -44.70 32.12 -11.01
C LEU A 9 -45.20 31.11 -12.03
N LEU A 10 -44.32 30.68 -12.95
CA LEU A 10 -44.54 29.53 -13.84
C LEU A 10 -43.28 29.15 -14.64
N ILE A 11 -42.19 28.72 -13.98
CA ILE A 11 -41.30 27.71 -14.58
C ILE A 11 -41.08 26.61 -13.55
N SER A 12 -41.96 25.63 -13.70
CA SER A 12 -41.91 24.28 -13.18
C SER A 12 -40.52 23.64 -13.32
N ILE A 13 -40.04 23.08 -12.21
CA ILE A 13 -39.64 21.67 -12.09
C ILE A 13 -38.93 21.10 -13.33
N LEU A 14 -37.59 21.14 -13.33
CA LEU A 14 -36.68 20.16 -13.96
C LEU A 14 -35.23 20.59 -13.67
N ALA A 15 -34.83 20.55 -12.40
CA ALA A 15 -33.41 20.57 -12.01
C ALA A 15 -33.12 19.61 -10.86
N TYR A 16 -33.99 18.62 -10.67
CA TYR A 16 -33.68 17.45 -9.84
C TYR A 16 -33.23 16.34 -10.79
N ILE A 17 -32.08 15.77 -10.44
CA ILE A 17 -31.47 14.57 -11.02
C ILE A 17 -30.69 14.82 -12.33
N THR A 18 -29.60 15.60 -12.26
CA THR A 18 -28.40 15.05 -12.90
C THR A 18 -27.90 13.95 -11.95
N PRO A 19 -27.79 12.68 -12.38
CA PRO A 19 -26.97 11.76 -11.63
C PRO A 19 -25.56 12.32 -11.73
N THR A 20 -25.05 12.90 -10.64
CA THR A 20 -23.61 13.02 -10.47
C THR A 20 -23.11 11.58 -10.46
N LEU A 21 -22.62 11.11 -11.60
CA LEU A 21 -21.73 9.97 -11.67
C LEU A 21 -20.55 10.32 -10.77
N SER A 22 -20.63 9.90 -9.51
CA SER A 22 -19.47 9.71 -8.68
C SER A 22 -18.66 8.62 -9.35
N ILE A 23 -17.82 9.01 -10.30
CA ILE A 23 -16.79 8.14 -10.83
C ILE A 23 -15.89 7.92 -9.62
N SER A 24 -16.05 6.78 -8.94
CA SER A 24 -15.04 6.36 -7.97
C SER A 24 -13.71 6.29 -8.73
N PRO A 25 -12.59 6.73 -8.15
CA PRO A 25 -11.29 6.70 -8.84
C PRO A 25 -10.77 5.28 -9.22
N SER A 26 -11.59 4.23 -9.10
CA SER A 26 -11.20 2.83 -9.31
C SER A 26 -11.15 2.39 -10.78
N MET A 27 -11.14 3.31 -11.74
CA MET A 27 -10.89 2.99 -13.15
C MET A 27 -9.57 3.58 -13.65
N MET A 28 -8.48 3.28 -12.93
CA MET A 28 -7.19 3.09 -13.59
C MET A 28 -7.19 1.68 -14.17
N GLY A 29 -7.07 1.57 -15.50
CA GLY A 29 -7.06 0.29 -16.21
C GLY A 29 -6.06 -0.67 -15.60
N LYS A 30 -6.53 -1.87 -15.24
CA LYS A 30 -5.67 -3.02 -14.93
C LYS A 30 -4.88 -3.36 -16.20
N ASN A 31 -3.62 -2.96 -16.24
CA ASN A 31 -2.66 -3.56 -17.13
C ASN A 31 -2.58 -5.05 -16.77
N ASN A 32 -2.55 -5.96 -17.74
CA ASN A 32 -2.65 -7.43 -17.56
C ASN A 32 -1.43 -8.09 -16.87
N PHE A 33 -0.67 -7.36 -16.05
CA PHE A 33 0.21 -7.96 -15.06
C PHE A 33 -0.62 -8.09 -13.78
N GLY A 34 -0.86 -9.34 -13.34
CA GLY A 34 -1.51 -9.58 -12.05
C GLY A 34 -0.79 -8.81 -10.95
N GLU A 35 -1.55 -8.35 -9.97
CA GLU A 35 -0.99 -7.64 -8.81
C GLU A 35 0.07 -8.53 -8.15
N ILE A 36 1.34 -8.09 -8.17
CA ILE A 36 2.49 -8.90 -7.73
C ILE A 36 2.59 -9.01 -6.21
N TRP A 37 1.60 -8.54 -5.46
CA TRP A 37 1.57 -8.60 -4.01
C TRP A 37 0.23 -9.14 -3.52
N THR A 38 0.24 -9.69 -2.31
CA THR A 38 -0.95 -10.13 -1.58
C THR A 38 -0.77 -9.88 -0.08
N SER A 39 -1.84 -9.55 0.62
CA SER A 39 -1.81 -9.57 2.09
C SER A 39 -1.79 -11.03 2.56
N CYS A 40 -0.84 -11.37 3.43
CA CYS A 40 -0.79 -12.67 4.12
C CYS A 40 -1.22 -12.57 5.59
N GLY A 41 -1.64 -11.38 6.00
CA GLY A 41 -2.04 -11.08 7.35
C GLY A 41 -3.42 -11.60 7.70
N THR A 42 -3.83 -11.30 8.93
CA THR A 42 -5.12 -11.68 9.48
C THR A 42 -5.98 -10.47 9.83
N ASP A 43 -7.24 -10.70 10.18
CA ASP A 43 -8.12 -9.65 10.72
C ASP A 43 -7.65 -9.12 12.08
N ASN A 44 -6.62 -9.72 12.70
CA ASN A 44 -6.03 -9.24 13.95
C ASN A 44 -4.82 -8.31 13.73
N ASP A 45 -4.37 -8.12 12.49
CA ASP A 45 -3.21 -7.28 12.20
C ASP A 45 -3.51 -5.81 12.49
N HIS A 46 -2.64 -5.12 13.23
CA HIS A 46 -2.87 -3.72 13.62
C HIS A 46 -2.93 -2.75 12.43
N PHE A 47 -2.24 -3.07 11.33
CA PHE A 47 -2.25 -2.28 10.10
C PHE A 47 -3.15 -2.89 9.04
N LYS A 48 -4.34 -2.29 8.85
CA LYS A 48 -5.29 -2.67 7.81
C LYS A 48 -4.87 -2.10 6.46
N ILE A 49 -4.14 -2.91 5.69
CA ILE A 49 -3.68 -2.56 4.35
C ILE A 49 -4.89 -2.41 3.41
N SER A 50 -5.00 -1.24 2.78
CA SER A 50 -6.02 -0.95 1.76
C SER A 50 -5.48 -1.05 0.34
N SER A 51 -4.19 -0.75 0.13
CA SER A 51 -3.53 -0.93 -1.16
C SER A 51 -2.00 -1.00 -1.02
N VAL A 52 -1.36 -1.71 -1.94
CA VAL A 52 0.08 -1.63 -2.17
C VAL A 52 0.32 -1.39 -3.66
N THR A 53 1.23 -0.48 -3.97
CA THR A 53 1.69 -0.23 -5.34
C THR A 53 3.19 -0.43 -5.38
N ILE A 54 3.66 -1.26 -6.30
CA ILE A 54 5.09 -1.55 -6.47
C ILE A 54 5.50 -1.04 -7.86
N LYS A 55 6.61 -0.29 -7.93
CA LYS A 55 7.13 0.26 -9.19
C LYS A 55 8.65 0.18 -9.24
N PRO A 56 9.26 -0.27 -10.36
CA PRO A 56 8.60 -0.82 -11.54
C PRO A 56 7.95 -2.18 -11.25
N ASP A 57 6.91 -2.49 -12.02
CA ASP A 57 6.19 -3.77 -11.97
C ASP A 57 6.22 -4.42 -13.37
N PRO A 58 6.95 -5.55 -13.56
CA PRO A 58 7.75 -6.25 -12.55
C PRO A 58 9.03 -5.47 -12.17
N PRO A 59 9.59 -5.70 -10.97
CA PRO A 59 10.87 -5.13 -10.57
C PRO A 59 11.98 -5.45 -11.58
N VAL A 60 12.90 -4.49 -11.79
CA VAL A 60 14.00 -4.62 -12.75
C VAL A 60 15.35 -4.44 -12.07
N LYS A 61 16.38 -5.08 -12.63
CA LYS A 61 17.76 -4.99 -12.14
C LYS A 61 18.29 -3.55 -12.24
N ASN A 62 19.22 -3.23 -11.35
CA ASN A 62 19.88 -1.92 -11.21
C ASN A 62 18.95 -0.72 -11.07
N SER A 63 17.69 -0.95 -10.71
CA SER A 63 16.71 0.10 -10.45
C SER A 63 16.20 -0.02 -9.03
N ALA A 64 15.93 1.12 -8.41
CA ALA A 64 15.26 1.15 -7.13
C ALA A 64 13.80 0.73 -7.31
N VAL A 65 13.24 0.01 -6.34
CA VAL A 65 11.83 -0.32 -6.30
C VAL A 65 11.14 0.62 -5.32
N THR A 66 10.14 1.35 -5.78
CA THR A 66 9.27 2.18 -4.97
C THR A 66 8.03 1.38 -4.61
N ILE A 67 7.80 1.20 -3.31
CA ILE A 67 6.64 0.54 -2.74
C ILE A 67 5.81 1.62 -2.04
N VAL A 68 4.54 1.74 -2.39
CA VAL A 68 3.58 2.64 -1.73
C VAL A 68 2.52 1.79 -1.07
N ALA A 69 2.49 1.76 0.26
CA ALA A 69 1.48 1.06 1.04
C ALA A 69 0.52 2.05 1.70
N SER A 70 -0.78 1.83 1.53
CA SER A 70 -1.82 2.60 2.18
C SER A 70 -2.65 1.72 3.10
N GLY A 71 -3.15 2.30 4.19
CA GLY A 71 -3.93 1.56 5.18
C GLY A 71 -4.25 2.37 6.42
N ILE A 72 -4.82 1.73 7.43
CA ILE A 72 -5.13 2.33 8.73
C ILE A 72 -4.43 1.50 9.81
N LEU A 73 -3.65 2.16 10.65
CA LEU A 73 -3.06 1.59 11.85
C LEU A 73 -3.99 1.88 13.04
N ASP A 74 -4.42 0.86 13.76
CA ASP A 74 -5.39 1.01 14.84
C ASP A 74 -4.76 1.38 16.20
N GLU A 75 -3.46 1.14 16.39
CA GLU A 75 -2.74 1.51 17.60
C GLU A 75 -1.34 2.11 17.39
N ASP A 76 -0.76 2.69 18.45
CA ASP A 76 0.59 3.24 18.42
C ASP A 76 1.64 2.11 18.45
N ILE A 77 2.49 2.01 17.43
CA ILE A 77 3.63 1.07 17.43
C ILE A 77 4.86 1.75 18.02
N THR A 78 5.26 1.30 19.20
CA THR A 78 6.39 1.88 19.97
C THR A 78 7.74 1.21 19.71
N GLY A 79 7.71 0.04 19.09
CA GLY A 79 8.85 -0.85 18.89
C GLY A 79 8.39 -2.11 18.16
N GLY A 80 9.35 -2.89 17.66
CA GLY A 80 9.04 -4.10 16.91
C GLY A 80 10.14 -4.52 15.94
N GLU A 81 9.81 -5.53 15.13
CA GLU A 81 10.72 -6.12 14.16
C GLU A 81 10.07 -6.27 12.79
N ILE A 82 10.88 -6.11 11.74
CA ILE A 82 10.52 -6.39 10.36
C ILE A 82 11.29 -7.64 9.95
N HIS A 83 10.56 -8.70 9.60
CA HIS A 83 11.07 -9.97 9.15
C HIS A 83 10.93 -10.04 7.63
N VAL A 84 12.04 -10.05 6.91
CA VAL A 84 12.07 -10.09 5.44
C VAL A 84 12.70 -11.40 4.99
N VAL A 85 11.98 -12.17 4.17
CA VAL A 85 12.47 -13.38 3.52
C VAL A 85 12.29 -13.25 2.01
N VAL A 86 13.36 -13.46 1.24
CA VAL A 86 13.31 -13.51 -0.22
C VAL A 86 13.85 -14.84 -0.70
N LYS A 87 13.07 -15.52 -1.53
CA LYS A 87 13.41 -16.80 -2.16
C LYS A 87 13.56 -16.63 -3.66
N PHE A 88 14.42 -17.45 -4.25
CA PHE A 88 14.53 -17.67 -5.68
C PHE A 88 14.24 -19.15 -5.96
N GLY A 89 13.08 -19.41 -6.57
CA GLY A 89 12.51 -20.76 -6.60
C GLY A 89 12.40 -21.35 -5.18
N PHE A 90 13.11 -22.44 -4.91
CA PHE A 90 13.07 -23.13 -3.61
C PHE A 90 14.18 -22.70 -2.63
N ILE A 91 15.11 -21.85 -3.06
CA ILE A 91 16.28 -21.45 -2.28
C ILE A 91 16.02 -20.10 -1.62
N THR A 92 16.28 -19.98 -0.32
CA THR A 92 16.27 -18.68 0.38
C THR A 92 17.53 -17.90 0.03
N LEU A 93 17.37 -16.76 -0.64
CA LEU A 93 18.48 -15.87 -0.98
C LEU A 93 18.80 -14.90 0.15
N PHE A 94 17.76 -14.43 0.84
CA PHE A 94 17.87 -13.39 1.85
C PHE A 94 16.88 -13.66 2.97
N LYS A 95 17.37 -13.58 4.21
CA LYS A 95 16.55 -13.57 5.41
C LYS A 95 17.15 -12.53 6.35
N LYS A 96 16.37 -11.51 6.68
CA LYS A 96 16.80 -10.42 7.56
C LYS A 96 15.71 -10.11 8.57
N ILE A 97 16.14 -9.82 9.79
CA ILE A 97 15.32 -9.26 10.84
C ILE A 97 15.90 -7.88 11.14
N GLU A 98 15.06 -6.86 11.09
CA GLU A 98 15.44 -5.47 11.36
C GLU A 98 14.53 -4.88 12.43
N ASN A 99 15.05 -3.96 13.24
CA ASN A 99 14.22 -3.24 14.19
C ASN A 99 13.43 -2.15 13.43
N ILE A 100 12.09 -2.12 13.56
CA ILE A 100 11.26 -1.12 12.85
C ILE A 100 11.55 0.33 13.28
N CYS A 101 12.10 0.50 14.48
CA CYS A 101 12.49 1.79 15.06
C CYS A 101 13.98 2.11 14.88
N ASP A 102 14.71 1.36 14.05
CA ASP A 102 16.09 1.69 13.73
C ASP A 102 16.16 3.11 13.13
N PRO A 103 17.10 3.97 13.56
CA PRO A 103 17.23 5.33 13.04
C PRO A 103 17.46 5.42 11.52
N SER A 104 17.93 4.32 10.90
CA SER A 104 18.13 4.20 9.46
C SER A 104 16.82 4.00 8.69
N ILE A 105 15.73 3.62 9.38
CA ILE A 105 14.40 3.44 8.80
C ILE A 105 13.61 4.75 8.95
N PRO A 106 13.12 5.35 7.85
CA PRO A 106 12.48 6.68 7.85
C PRO A 106 11.02 6.64 8.35
N VAL A 107 10.73 5.82 9.36
CA VAL A 107 9.38 5.61 9.88
C VAL A 107 9.19 6.26 11.27
N GLY A 108 10.27 6.41 12.06
CA GLY A 108 10.31 7.21 13.30
C GLY A 108 9.35 6.72 14.39
N CYS A 109 9.88 6.26 15.52
CA CYS A 109 9.05 5.77 16.62
C CYS A 109 8.77 6.84 17.69
N PRO A 110 7.58 6.83 18.33
CA PRO A 110 6.47 5.90 18.09
C PRO A 110 5.69 6.21 16.81
N ILE A 111 5.31 5.15 16.08
CA ILE A 111 4.45 5.23 14.90
C ILE A 111 3.01 5.39 15.39
N LYS A 112 2.41 6.56 15.17
CA LYS A 112 1.10 6.90 15.73
C LYS A 112 -0.06 6.18 15.04
N ALA A 113 -1.10 5.81 15.77
CA ALA A 113 -2.32 5.29 15.16
C ALA A 113 -2.90 6.28 14.12
N GLY A 114 -3.57 5.77 13.09
CA GLY A 114 -4.25 6.58 12.08
C GLY A 114 -4.02 6.12 10.63
N PRO A 115 -4.45 6.93 9.65
CA PRO A 115 -4.31 6.61 8.24
C PRO A 115 -2.87 6.82 7.77
N TYR A 116 -2.36 5.84 7.02
CA TYR A 116 -1.04 5.87 6.40
C TYR A 116 -1.14 5.77 4.89
N ASN A 117 -0.27 6.53 4.23
CA ASN A 117 0.14 6.35 2.85
C ASN A 117 1.67 6.52 2.83
N ARG A 118 2.39 5.40 2.90
CA ARG A 118 3.83 5.37 3.10
C ARG A 118 4.52 4.88 1.85
N THR A 119 5.50 5.67 1.42
CA THR A 119 6.40 5.31 0.32
C THR A 119 7.70 4.81 0.91
N VAL A 120 8.09 3.60 0.53
CA VAL A 120 9.37 2.97 0.87
C VAL A 120 10.11 2.73 -0.43
N THR A 121 11.36 3.16 -0.49
CA THR A 121 12.25 2.83 -1.60
C THR A 121 13.22 1.76 -1.15
N THR A 122 13.22 0.61 -1.81
CA THR A 122 14.13 -0.49 -1.48
C THR A 122 15.54 -0.21 -2.00
N PRO A 123 16.56 -0.88 -1.45
CA PRO A 123 17.85 -1.02 -2.12
C PRO A 123 17.67 -1.57 -3.54
N VAL A 124 18.60 -1.20 -4.43
CA VAL A 124 18.59 -1.64 -5.84
C VAL A 124 18.75 -3.15 -5.95
N ILE A 125 18.00 -3.78 -6.86
CA ILE A 125 18.20 -5.20 -7.21
C ILE A 125 19.51 -5.31 -7.98
N PRO A 126 20.55 -6.03 -7.49
CA PRO A 126 21.84 -6.04 -8.17
C PRO A 126 21.81 -6.75 -9.53
N GLN A 127 22.64 -6.32 -10.47
CA GLN A 127 22.73 -6.91 -11.82
C GLN A 127 23.01 -8.42 -11.83
N GLN A 128 23.79 -8.91 -10.86
CA GLN A 128 24.12 -10.34 -10.72
C GLN A 128 22.97 -11.20 -10.18
N SER A 129 21.82 -10.61 -9.86
CA SER A 129 20.64 -11.34 -9.40
C SER A 129 20.17 -12.33 -10.49
N PRO A 130 19.98 -13.62 -10.16
CA PRO A 130 19.51 -14.63 -11.10
C PRO A 130 18.22 -14.24 -11.82
N VAL A 131 18.08 -14.66 -13.08
CA VAL A 131 16.81 -14.53 -13.82
C VAL A 131 15.86 -15.64 -13.37
N GLY A 132 14.60 -15.32 -13.08
CA GLY A 132 13.60 -16.30 -12.70
C GLY A 132 12.60 -15.80 -11.66
N LYS A 133 11.98 -16.74 -10.94
CA LYS A 133 10.88 -16.46 -10.00
C LYS A 133 11.41 -16.10 -8.63
N TYR A 134 10.88 -14.99 -8.11
CA TYR A 134 11.17 -14.48 -6.77
C TYR A 134 9.90 -14.45 -5.95
N ASP A 135 10.02 -14.92 -4.70
CA ASP A 135 8.96 -14.88 -3.69
C ASP A 135 9.51 -14.13 -2.47
N GLY A 136 8.91 -13.00 -2.15
CA GLY A 136 9.17 -12.19 -0.97
C GLY A 136 8.07 -12.36 0.06
N ASN A 137 8.45 -12.45 1.32
CA ASN A 137 7.56 -12.41 2.47
C ASN A 137 8.10 -11.37 3.45
N ILE A 138 7.25 -10.41 3.81
CA ILE A 138 7.55 -9.34 4.75
C ILE A 138 6.50 -9.41 5.85
N VAL A 139 6.95 -9.61 7.09
CA VAL A 139 6.08 -9.60 8.27
C VAL A 139 6.61 -8.56 9.23
N VAL A 140 5.71 -7.73 9.77
CA VAL A 140 6.03 -6.73 10.77
C VAL A 140 5.40 -7.15 12.07
N TYR A 141 6.18 -7.17 13.15
CA TYR A 141 5.72 -7.45 14.50
C TYR A 141 5.91 -6.21 15.38
N ASP A 142 5.02 -6.02 16.35
CA ASP A 142 5.17 -5.03 17.42
C ASP A 142 6.11 -5.54 18.54
N SER A 143 6.34 -4.72 19.57
CA SER A 143 7.12 -5.10 20.77
C SER A 143 6.50 -6.25 21.58
N ASN A 144 5.22 -6.55 21.38
CA ASN A 144 4.50 -7.64 22.03
C ASN A 144 4.49 -8.92 21.18
N ASN A 145 5.21 -8.93 20.05
CA ASN A 145 5.24 -10.02 19.09
C ASN A 145 3.87 -10.31 18.45
N GLN A 146 3.01 -9.28 18.36
CA GLN A 146 1.77 -9.29 17.60
C GLN A 146 2.05 -8.80 16.17
N GLU A 147 1.38 -9.42 15.20
CA GLU A 147 1.54 -9.06 13.80
C GLU A 147 0.90 -7.70 13.54
N VAL A 148 1.69 -6.77 13.02
CA VAL A 148 1.24 -5.45 12.58
C VAL A 148 0.78 -5.52 11.13
N ALA A 149 1.52 -6.23 10.28
CA ALA A 149 1.20 -6.41 8.87
C ALA A 149 1.97 -7.58 8.27
N CYS A 150 1.36 -8.28 7.31
CA CYS A 150 2.05 -9.25 6.46
C CYS A 150 1.77 -9.02 4.97
N VAL A 151 2.85 -8.96 4.18
CA VAL A 151 2.81 -8.81 2.72
C VAL A 151 3.65 -9.89 2.05
N ASN A 152 3.05 -10.61 1.12
CA ASN A 152 3.75 -11.45 0.16
C ASN A 152 3.90 -10.73 -1.17
N VAL A 153 5.04 -10.93 -1.82
CA VAL A 153 5.33 -10.39 -3.16
C VAL A 153 5.82 -11.54 -4.04
N ALA A 154 5.29 -11.68 -5.25
CA ALA A 154 5.69 -12.71 -6.21
C ALA A 154 5.87 -12.08 -7.59
N PHE A 155 7.08 -12.17 -8.14
CA PHE A 155 7.39 -11.61 -9.46
C PHE A 155 8.43 -12.46 -10.20
N THR A 156 8.51 -12.27 -11.52
CA THR A 156 9.58 -12.86 -12.34
C THR A 156 10.55 -11.76 -12.73
N LEU A 157 11.81 -11.94 -12.36
CA LEU A 157 12.91 -11.06 -12.77
C LEU A 157 13.44 -11.55 -14.12
N HIS A 158 13.41 -10.68 -15.13
CA HIS A 158 13.90 -10.96 -16.49
C HIS A 158 15.35 -10.51 -16.70
#